data_AF-A0A9D7E434-F1
#
_entry.id   AF-A0A9D7E434-F1
#
_cell.length_a   1.000
_cell.length_b   1.000
_cell.length_c   1.000
_cell.angle_alpha   90.00
_cell.angle_beta   90.00
_cell.angle_gamma   90.00
#
_symmetry.space_group_name_H-M   'P 1'
#
loop_
_entity.id
_entity.type
_entity.pdbx_description
1 polymer ?
#
loop_
_entity_poly.entity_id
_entity_poly.type
_entity_poly.pdbx_seq_one_letter_code
_entity_poly.pdbx_strand_id
1 'polypeptide(L)'
;MSKSWRTGRRYSHVAPTPKALAKIKESIKQKTDRKLTPIPLDDVVRNLNASLRGWAGYFHYRNSSKVLDKVKSHAENRLRNHLMKPHKIRNREEALKRFSRRKLYADYGLFKVPVKTRWKSAHAVV
;
A
#
# COMPACT_ATOMS: atom_id res chain seq x y z
N MET A 1 -13.29 5.93 21.35
CA MET A 1 -13.17 4.47 21.55
C MET A 1 -14.01 3.75 20.50
N SER A 2 -13.54 2.61 19.97
CA SER A 2 -14.31 1.81 19.00
C SER A 2 -14.86 0.54 19.66
N LYS A 3 -15.97 0.02 19.14
CA LYS A 3 -16.63 -1.19 19.65
C LYS A 3 -16.27 -2.41 18.80
N SER A 4 -15.89 -3.51 19.43
CA SER A 4 -15.69 -4.78 18.75
C SER A 4 -17.04 -5.37 18.35
N TRP A 5 -17.26 -5.65 17.06
CA TRP A 5 -18.49 -6.28 16.59
C TRP A 5 -18.65 -7.72 17.09
N ARG A 6 -17.53 -8.41 17.37
CA ARG A 6 -17.51 -9.81 17.80
C ARG A 6 -17.72 -10.00 19.29
N THR A 7 -17.23 -9.07 20.11
CA THR A 7 -17.20 -9.20 21.58
C THR A 7 -17.95 -8.10 22.31
N GLY A 8 -18.43 -7.06 21.61
CA GLY A 8 -19.08 -5.89 22.21
C GLY A 8 -18.16 -4.97 23.02
N ARG A 9 -16.93 -5.39 23.34
CA ARG A 9 -15.97 -4.65 24.16
C ARG A 9 -15.48 -3.38 23.46
N ARG A 10 -15.36 -2.30 24.23
CA ARG A 10 -14.73 -1.04 23.78
C ARG A 10 -13.21 -1.19 23.82
N TYR A 11 -12.52 -0.66 22.81
CA TYR A 11 -11.07 -0.64 22.76
C TYR A 11 -10.54 0.68 22.19
N SER A 12 -9.30 1.00 22.52
CA SER A 12 -8.57 2.13 21.95
C SER A 12 -8.20 1.80 20.51
N HIS A 13 -8.99 2.33 19.57
CA HIS A 13 -8.70 2.21 18.15
C HIS A 13 -7.71 3.28 17.73
N VAL A 14 -6.48 2.84 17.47
CA VAL A 14 -5.41 3.69 16.99
C VAL A 14 -5.17 3.34 15.53
N ALA A 15 -5.56 4.24 14.65
CA ALA A 15 -5.40 4.13 13.22
C ALA A 15 -5.08 5.51 12.63
N PRO A 16 -4.46 5.55 11.44
CA PRO A 16 -4.21 6.80 10.74
C PRO A 16 -5.52 7.56 10.53
N THR A 17 -5.48 8.87 10.72
CA THR A 17 -6.61 9.74 10.41
C THR A 17 -6.91 9.71 8.90
N PRO A 18 -8.15 10.01 8.47
CA PRO A 18 -8.47 10.14 7.06
C PRO A 18 -7.55 11.13 6.32
N LYS A 19 -7.13 12.21 7.00
CA LYS A 19 -6.15 13.17 6.49
C LYS A 19 -4.79 12.53 6.21
N ALA A 20 -4.27 11.72 7.13
CA ALA A 20 -3.00 11.01 6.92
C ALA A 20 -3.08 10.00 5.76
N LEU A 21 -4.22 9.32 5.60
CA LEU A 21 -4.48 8.43 4.45
C LEU A 21 -4.54 9.20 3.12
N ALA A 22 -5.17 10.38 3.10
CA ALA A 22 -5.23 11.23 1.92
C ALA A 22 -3.82 11.69 1.50
N LYS A 23 -3.01 12.15 2.48
CA LYS A 23 -1.65 12.62 2.24
C LYS A 23 -0.74 11.56 1.62
N ILE A 24 -0.80 10.30 2.10
CA ILE A 24 0.02 9.24 1.49
C ILE A 24 -0.49 8.86 0.09
N LYS A 25 -1.80 8.84 -0.14
CA LYS A 25 -2.36 8.58 -1.48
C LYS A 25 -1.95 9.66 -2.47
N GLU A 26 -1.96 10.92 -2.04
CA GLU A 26 -1.50 12.04 -2.85
C GLU A 26 -0.01 11.92 -3.17
N SER A 27 0.82 11.61 -2.18
CA SER A 27 2.25 11.37 -2.39
C SER A 27 2.50 10.23 -3.40
N ILE A 28 1.78 9.11 -3.28
CA ILE A 28 1.83 8.01 -4.25
C ILE A 28 1.38 8.47 -5.63
N LYS A 29 0.32 9.28 -5.72
CA LYS A 29 -0.18 9.82 -7.00
C LYS A 29 0.89 10.67 -7.69
N GLN A 30 1.54 11.57 -6.96
CA GLN A 30 2.60 12.45 -7.48
C GLN A 30 3.83 11.64 -7.92
N LYS A 31 4.25 10.65 -7.13
CA LYS A 31 5.40 9.78 -7.46
C LYS A 31 5.11 8.80 -8.60
N THR A 32 3.86 8.68 -9.02
CA THR A 32 3.42 7.83 -10.11
C THR A 32 2.63 8.65 -11.12
N ASP A 33 2.98 9.93 -11.28
CA ASP A 33 2.36 10.82 -12.26
C ASP A 33 2.73 10.36 -13.68
N ARG A 34 1.84 10.64 -14.63
CA ARG A 34 2.07 10.44 -16.06
C ARG A 34 3.28 11.24 -16.54
N LYS A 35 3.58 12.40 -15.95
CA LYS A 35 4.76 13.20 -16.31
C LYS A 35 6.08 12.45 -16.09
N LEU A 36 6.09 11.44 -15.21
CA LEU A 36 7.27 10.63 -14.90
C LEU A 36 7.43 9.42 -15.82
N THR A 37 6.59 9.26 -16.85
CA THR A 37 6.71 8.14 -17.82
C THR A 37 8.08 8.09 -18.54
N PRO A 38 8.76 9.22 -18.82
CA PRO A 38 10.10 9.19 -19.41
C PRO A 38 11.22 8.73 -18.46
N ILE A 39 10.95 8.67 -17.15
CA ILE A 39 11.94 8.31 -16.13
C ILE A 39 12.04 6.77 -16.06
N PRO A 40 13.24 6.22 -15.82
CA PRO A 40 13.40 4.79 -15.56
C PRO A 40 12.44 4.29 -14.48
N LEU A 41 11.77 3.18 -14.77
CA LEU A 41 10.76 2.61 -13.86
C LEU A 41 11.35 2.30 -12.48
N ASP A 42 12.59 1.87 -12.41
CA ASP A 42 13.28 1.52 -11.17
C ASP A 42 13.41 2.73 -10.24
N ASP A 43 13.66 3.93 -10.78
CA ASP A 43 13.69 5.16 -9.98
C ASP A 43 12.31 5.52 -9.44
N VAL A 44 11.27 5.34 -10.26
CA VAL A 44 9.88 5.56 -9.87
C VAL A 44 9.49 4.62 -8.75
N VAL A 45 9.81 3.33 -8.87
CA VAL A 45 9.52 2.31 -7.85
C VAL A 45 10.35 2.54 -6.60
N ARG A 46 11.65 2.89 -6.71
CA ARG A 46 12.49 3.20 -5.55
C ARG A 46 11.91 4.35 -4.72
N ASN A 47 11.50 5.42 -5.39
CA ASN A 47 10.86 6.58 -4.75
C ASN A 47 9.51 6.22 -4.11
N LEU A 48 8.69 5.43 -4.80
CA LEU A 48 7.41 4.94 -4.27
C LEU A 48 7.63 4.08 -3.02
N ASN A 49 8.59 3.16 -3.07
CA ASN A 49 8.92 2.24 -1.99
C ASN A 49 9.43 2.96 -0.75
N ALA A 50 10.24 4.00 -0.90
CA ALA A 50 10.71 4.80 0.22
C ALA A 50 9.54 5.42 1.01
N SER A 51 8.56 6.02 0.31
CA SER A 51 7.35 6.57 0.93
C SER A 51 6.47 5.50 1.57
N LEU A 52 6.28 4.36 0.91
CA LEU A 52 5.49 3.26 1.45
C LEU A 52 6.15 2.65 2.70
N ARG A 53 7.48 2.46 2.70
CA ARG A 53 8.24 1.93 3.84
C ARG A 53 8.16 2.87 5.03
N GLY A 54 8.42 4.17 4.84
CA GLY A 54 8.36 5.15 5.92
C GLY A 54 6.95 5.27 6.51
N TRP A 55 5.93 5.36 5.65
CA TRP A 55 4.54 5.46 6.09
C TRP A 55 4.06 4.18 6.79
N ALA A 56 4.39 3.01 6.23
CA ALA A 56 4.06 1.74 6.88
C ALA A 56 4.77 1.61 8.22
N GLY A 57 6.07 1.89 8.31
CA GLY A 57 6.82 1.83 9.57
C GLY A 57 6.21 2.70 10.67
N TYR A 58 5.78 3.92 10.33
CA TYR A 58 5.16 4.84 11.29
C TYR A 58 3.77 4.35 11.76
N PHE A 59 2.94 3.82 10.87
CA PHE A 59 1.54 3.46 11.17
C PHE A 59 1.31 1.97 11.47
N HIS A 60 2.32 1.10 11.36
CA HIS A 60 2.22 -0.36 11.55
C HIS A 60 2.24 -0.82 13.03
N TYR A 61 1.90 0.05 13.98
CA TYR A 61 1.98 -0.30 15.40
C TYR A 61 0.69 -0.90 16.02
N ARG A 62 -0.51 -0.70 15.45
CA ARG A 62 -1.80 -1.08 16.10
C ARG A 62 -2.92 -1.56 15.15
N ASN A 63 -4.12 -0.97 15.24
CA ASN A 63 -5.36 -1.42 14.59
C ASN A 63 -5.52 -0.85 13.16
N SER A 64 -4.42 -0.69 12.44
CA SER A 64 -4.35 0.03 11.17
C SER A 64 -4.48 -0.87 9.93
N SER A 65 -4.75 -2.16 10.09
CA SER A 65 -4.79 -3.13 8.99
C SER A 65 -5.70 -2.71 7.83
N LYS A 66 -6.91 -2.23 8.11
CA LYS A 66 -7.83 -1.75 7.06
C LYS A 66 -7.28 -0.55 6.30
N VAL A 67 -6.54 0.33 6.96
CA VAL A 67 -5.97 1.53 6.34
C VAL A 67 -4.72 1.17 5.54
N LEU A 68 -3.87 0.29 6.07
CA LEU A 68 -2.70 -0.26 5.38
C LEU A 68 -3.11 -1.02 4.10
N ASP A 69 -4.21 -1.78 4.13
CA ASP A 69 -4.71 -2.47 2.94
C ASP A 69 -5.22 -1.51 1.86
N LYS A 70 -5.85 -0.38 2.27
CA LYS A 70 -6.23 0.69 1.34
C LYS A 70 -5.01 1.33 0.67
N VAL A 71 -3.92 1.55 1.42
CA VAL A 71 -2.67 2.10 0.86
C VAL A 71 -2.02 1.09 -0.09
N LYS A 72 -1.93 -0.17 0.32
CA LYS A 72 -1.43 -1.27 -0.52
C LYS A 72 -2.16 -1.34 -1.86
N SER A 73 -3.49 -1.44 -1.82
CA SER A 73 -4.32 -1.52 -3.02
C SER A 73 -4.19 -0.28 -3.91
N HIS A 74 -4.05 0.90 -3.30
CA HIS A 74 -3.84 2.14 -4.05
C HIS A 74 -2.48 2.14 -4.76
N ALA A 75 -1.40 1.76 -4.08
CA ALA A 75 -0.06 1.66 -4.65
C ALA A 75 -0.01 0.65 -5.81
N GLU A 76 -0.56 -0.55 -5.62
CA GLU A 76 -0.64 -1.55 -6.69
C GLU A 76 -1.38 -1.01 -7.92
N ASN A 77 -2.51 -0.31 -7.73
CA ASN A 77 -3.29 0.24 -8.83
C ASN A 77 -2.56 1.37 -9.55
N ARG A 78 -1.88 2.25 -8.81
CA ARG A 78 -1.10 3.35 -9.38
C ARG A 78 0.07 2.82 -10.20
N LEU A 79 0.82 1.86 -9.68
CA LEU A 79 1.94 1.25 -10.41
C LEU A 79 1.46 0.57 -11.71
N ARG A 80 0.35 -0.19 -11.67
CA ARG A 80 -0.23 -0.75 -12.90
C ARG A 80 -0.61 0.33 -13.90
N ASN A 81 -1.27 1.40 -13.47
CA ASN A 81 -1.68 2.46 -14.37
C ASN A 81 -0.48 3.17 -15.01
N HIS A 82 0.62 3.30 -14.28
CA HIS A 82 1.87 3.83 -14.81
C HIS A 82 2.47 2.89 -15.85
N LEU A 83 2.53 1.58 -15.58
CA LEU A 83 3.00 0.55 -16.52
C LEU A 83 2.13 0.42 -17.77
N MET A 84 0.83 0.64 -17.67
CA MET A 84 -0.07 0.56 -18.84
C MET A 84 0.34 1.52 -19.96
N LYS A 85 0.92 2.68 -19.64
CA LYS A 85 1.30 3.70 -20.63
C LYS A 85 2.47 3.29 -21.52
N PRO A 86 3.67 2.97 -21.00
CA PRO A 86 4.79 2.53 -21.83
C PRO A 86 4.46 1.22 -22.57
N HIS A 87 3.64 0.34 -21.98
CA HIS A 87 3.20 -0.90 -22.64
C HIS A 87 2.01 -0.74 -23.59
N LYS A 88 1.52 0.49 -23.83
CA LYS A 88 0.38 0.81 -24.73
C LYS A 88 -0.91 0.02 -24.44
N ILE A 89 -1.11 -0.40 -23.19
CA ILE A 89 -2.28 -1.17 -22.76
C ILE A 89 -3.44 -0.21 -22.49
N ARG A 90 -4.57 -0.42 -23.19
CA ARG A 90 -5.80 0.37 -23.01
C ARG A 90 -6.81 -0.32 -22.09
N ASN A 91 -6.82 -1.65 -22.07
CA ASN A 91 -7.77 -2.43 -21.28
C ASN A 91 -7.24 -2.70 -19.85
N ARG A 92 -8.11 -2.46 -18.86
CA ARG A 92 -7.81 -2.74 -17.46
C ARG A 92 -7.63 -4.24 -17.18
N GLU A 93 -8.43 -5.08 -17.82
CA GLU A 93 -8.37 -6.53 -17.62
C GLU A 93 -7.02 -7.09 -18.09
N GLU A 94 -6.56 -6.67 -19.26
CA GLU A 94 -5.24 -7.02 -19.79
C GLU A 94 -4.12 -6.57 -18.84
N ALA A 95 -4.21 -5.36 -18.29
CA ALA A 95 -3.24 -4.87 -17.31
C ALA A 95 -3.23 -5.70 -16.01
N LEU A 96 -4.38 -6.24 -15.58
CA LEU A 96 -4.45 -7.11 -14.40
C LEU A 96 -3.82 -8.49 -14.67
N LYS A 97 -3.98 -9.02 -15.88
CA LYS A 97 -3.36 -10.28 -16.31
C LYS A 97 -1.84 -10.11 -16.46
N ARG A 98 -1.40 -9.08 -17.18
CA ARG A 98 0.01 -8.82 -17.50
C ARG A 98 0.80 -8.32 -16.29
N PHE A 99 0.21 -7.45 -15.47
CA PHE A 99 0.81 -6.92 -14.24
C PHE A 99 0.06 -7.45 -13.02
N SER A 100 0.07 -8.77 -12.87
CA SER A 100 -0.52 -9.45 -11.72
C SER A 100 0.13 -8.97 -10.41
N ARG A 101 -0.57 -9.11 -9.28
CA ARG A 101 -0.03 -8.74 -7.96
C ARG A 101 1.33 -9.38 -7.70
N ARG A 102 1.51 -10.64 -8.11
CA ARG A 102 2.79 -11.36 -7.94
C ARG A 102 3.90 -10.68 -8.72
N LYS A 103 3.66 -10.34 -9.99
CA LYS A 103 4.64 -9.65 -10.84
C LYS A 103 5.00 -8.25 -10.33
N LEU A 104 4.04 -7.49 -9.79
CA LEU A 104 4.34 -6.19 -9.18
C LEU A 104 5.39 -6.29 -8.06
N TYR A 105 5.37 -7.37 -7.28
CA TYR A 105 6.31 -7.58 -6.20
C TYR A 105 7.60 -8.25 -6.65
N ALA A 106 7.50 -9.29 -7.48
CA ALA A 106 8.65 -10.09 -7.91
C ALA A 106 9.47 -9.40 -8.99
N ASP A 107 8.82 -8.91 -10.04
CA ASP A 107 9.50 -8.42 -11.25
C ASP A 107 9.79 -6.91 -11.13
N TYR A 108 8.84 -6.16 -10.56
CA TYR A 108 8.93 -4.70 -10.44
C TYR A 108 9.39 -4.21 -9.08
N GLY A 109 9.60 -5.10 -8.10
CA GLY A 109 10.17 -4.74 -6.79
C GLY A 109 9.29 -3.84 -5.92
N LEU A 110 7.97 -3.78 -6.13
CA LEU A 110 7.08 -2.99 -5.27
C LEU A 110 7.18 -3.43 -3.80
N PHE A 111 7.18 -2.48 -2.87
CA PHE A 111 7.19 -2.80 -1.45
C PHE A 111 5.84 -3.37 -1.01
N LYS A 112 5.86 -4.55 -0.39
CA LYS A 112 4.69 -5.20 0.18
C LYS A 112 4.34 -4.60 1.54
N VAL A 113 3.39 -3.67 1.55
CA VAL A 113 2.89 -3.04 2.78
C VAL A 113 2.38 -4.12 3.77
N PRO A 114 2.87 -4.13 5.02
CA PRO A 114 2.45 -5.12 6.02
C PRO A 114 1.03 -4.80 6.51
N VAL A 115 0.04 -5.53 6.03
CA VAL A 115 -1.37 -5.32 6.39
C VAL A 115 -1.73 -5.94 7.74
N LYS A 116 -1.07 -7.05 8.10
CA LYS A 116 -1.30 -7.76 9.36
C LYS A 116 -0.29 -7.29 10.40
N THR A 117 -0.76 -6.95 11.60
CA THR A 117 0.10 -6.70 12.75
C THR A 117 0.40 -8.02 13.47
N ARG A 118 1.67 -8.27 13.83
CA ARG A 118 2.18 -9.58 14.30
C ARG A 118 1.99 -9.86 15.79
N TRP A 119 1.16 -9.12 16.52
CA TRP A 119 0.99 -9.28 17.98
C TRP A 119 0.17 -10.51 18.42
N LYS A 120 0.07 -11.55 17.59
CA LYS A 120 -0.65 -12.78 17.94
C LYS A 120 0.18 -13.83 18.70
N SER A 121 1.38 -13.49 19.15
CA SER A 121 2.19 -14.44 19.94
C SER A 121 3.04 -13.69 20.96
N ALA A 122 2.39 -13.07 21.95
CA ALA A 122 3.01 -13.02 23.26
C ALA A 122 2.89 -14.44 23.82
N HIS A 123 3.96 -15.24 23.69
CA HIS A 123 4.08 -16.43 24.51
C HIS A 123 4.18 -15.89 25.94
N ALA A 124 3.10 -16.03 26.71
CA ALA A 124 3.25 -16.04 28.15
C ALA A 124 4.05 -17.30 28.46
N VAL A 125 5.37 -17.15 28.57
CA VAL A 125 6.20 -18.17 29.20
C VAL A 125 5.80 -18.10 30.67
N VAL A 126 5.07 -19.14 31.10
CA VAL A 126 4.72 -19.43 32.48
C VAL A 126 5.99 -19.82 33.23
#